data_AF-A0A922WX99-F1
#
_entry.id   AF-A0A922WX99-F1
#
_cell.length_a   1.000
_cell.length_b   1.000
_cell.length_c   1.000
_cell.angle_alpha   90.00
_cell.angle_beta   90.00
_cell.angle_gamma   90.00
#
_symmetry.space_group_name_H-M   'P 1'
#
loop_
_entity.id
_entity.type
_entity.pdbx_description
1 polymer ?
#
loop_
_entity_poly.entity_id
_entity_poly.type
_entity_poly.pdbx_seq_one_letter_code
_entity_poly.pdbx_strand_id
1 'polypeptide(L)'
;AGKRPPDLGPDHALGRLIVGATCAECHGTDLRGKPAPDPDAKARPDLRMVAAYSATDFAALMRTGKAAGNREVGLMSTVARRRYSSFTDAEVAAVQAYLSELAALDP
;
A
#
# COMPACT_ATOMS: atom_id res chain seq x y z
N ALA A 1 -1.22 18.66 14.33
CA ALA A 1 -1.50 17.21 14.23
C ALA A 1 -1.26 16.78 12.79
N GLY A 2 -0.44 15.76 12.54
CA GLY A 2 -0.09 15.31 11.18
C GLY A 2 -1.33 14.80 10.42
N LYS A 3 -1.40 15.09 9.12
CA LYS A 3 -2.46 14.53 8.25
C LYS A 3 -2.43 13.01 8.36
N ARG A 4 -3.60 12.40 8.54
CA ARG A 4 -3.80 10.94 8.46
C ARG A 4 -4.36 10.60 7.07
N PRO A 5 -4.26 9.33 6.62
CA PRO A 5 -4.99 8.87 5.45
C PRO A 5 -6.48 9.22 5.50
N PRO A 6 -7.14 9.40 4.34
CA PRO A 6 -8.59 9.65 4.26
C PRO A 6 -9.40 8.69 5.13
N ASP A 7 -10.49 9.19 5.71
CA ASP A 7 -11.40 8.35 6.49
C ASP A 7 -12.54 7.88 5.58
N LEU A 8 -12.59 6.57 5.31
CA LEU A 8 -13.59 5.95 4.43
C LEU A 8 -14.70 5.25 5.22
N GLY A 9 -14.81 5.53 6.52
CA GLY A 9 -15.81 4.95 7.40
C GLY A 9 -15.34 3.71 8.16
N PRO A 10 -16.21 3.18 9.03
CA PRO A 10 -15.85 2.13 10.00
C PRO A 10 -15.41 0.83 9.35
N ASP A 11 -16.00 0.46 8.21
CA ASP A 11 -15.69 -0.79 7.50
C ASP A 11 -14.24 -0.84 6.97
N HIS A 12 -13.62 0.34 6.80
CA HIS A 12 -12.23 0.44 6.36
C HIS A 12 -11.27 0.94 7.46
N ALA A 13 -11.71 1.01 8.71
CA ALA A 13 -10.92 1.56 9.81
C ALA A 13 -9.62 0.79 10.05
N LEU A 14 -9.64 -0.54 9.95
CA LEU A 14 -8.44 -1.38 10.10
C LEU A 14 -7.43 -1.12 8.97
N GLY A 15 -7.88 -1.13 7.72
CA GLY A 15 -7.01 -0.87 6.56
C GLY A 15 -6.38 0.52 6.65
N ARG A 16 -7.19 1.53 7.01
CA ARG A 16 -6.72 2.89 7.24
C ARG A 16 -5.67 2.98 8.34
N LEU A 17 -5.86 2.28 9.45
CA LEU A 17 -4.92 2.25 10.57
C LEU A 17 -3.57 1.69 10.12
N ILE A 18 -3.57 0.54 9.46
CA ILE A 18 -2.35 -0.13 8.98
C ILE A 18 -1.63 0.74 7.95
N VAL A 19 -2.37 1.26 6.97
CA VAL A 19 -1.82 2.12 5.90
C VAL A 19 -1.22 3.40 6.48
N GLY A 20 -1.90 4.02 7.45
CA GLY A 20 -1.39 5.20 8.15
C GLY A 20 -0.13 4.92 8.97
N ALA A 21 -0.05 3.77 9.62
CA ALA A 21 1.08 3.40 10.46
C ALA A 21 2.32 2.97 9.65
N THR A 22 2.12 2.36 8.47
CA THR A 22 3.19 1.63 7.78
C THR A 22 3.46 2.08 6.35
N CYS A 23 2.45 2.54 5.61
CA CYS A 23 2.61 2.92 4.20
C CYS A 23 2.83 4.42 4.03
N ALA A 24 2.14 5.23 4.83
CA ALA A 24 2.11 6.69 4.70
C ALA A 24 3.48 7.36 4.93
N GLU A 25 4.39 6.74 5.70
CA GLU A 25 5.75 7.24 5.90
C GLU A 25 6.47 7.49 4.55
N CYS A 26 6.30 6.54 3.63
CA CYS A 26 6.89 6.58 2.30
C CYS A 26 5.93 7.23 1.29
N HIS A 27 4.69 6.77 1.24
CA HIS A 27 3.74 7.13 0.18
C HIS A 27 2.95 8.42 0.43
N GLY A 28 3.25 9.14 1.51
CA GLY A 28 2.54 10.37 1.86
C GLY A 28 1.27 10.08 2.65
N THR A 29 0.81 11.08 3.39
CA THR A 29 -0.38 10.94 4.26
C THR A 29 -1.68 10.91 3.47
N ASP A 30 -1.69 11.42 2.24
CA ASP A 30 -2.78 11.32 1.26
C ASP A 30 -2.62 10.12 0.31
N LEU A 31 -1.54 9.35 0.47
CA LEU A 31 -1.21 8.14 -0.26
C LEU A 31 -1.05 8.34 -1.77
N ARG A 32 -0.85 9.59 -2.21
CA ARG A 32 -0.66 9.96 -3.62
C ARG A 32 0.79 9.74 -4.10
N GLY A 33 1.63 9.18 -3.23
CA GLY A 33 3.04 8.99 -3.50
C GLY A 33 3.84 10.25 -3.25
N LYS A 34 5.13 10.19 -3.60
CA LYS A 34 6.03 11.35 -3.55
C LYS A 34 7.04 11.25 -4.69
N PRO A 35 7.47 12.38 -5.27
CA PRO A 35 8.53 12.41 -6.29
C PRO A 35 9.79 11.68 -5.84
N ALA A 36 10.59 11.23 -6.81
CA ALA A 36 11.91 10.70 -6.53
C ALA A 36 12.74 11.78 -5.81
N PRO A 37 13.47 11.41 -4.74
CA PRO A 37 14.31 12.37 -4.01
C PRO A 37 15.50 12.88 -4.84
N ASP A 38 15.93 12.10 -5.85
CA ASP A 38 17.06 12.35 -6.72
C ASP A 38 16.85 11.63 -8.08
N PRO A 39 17.62 11.98 -9.13
CA PRO A 39 17.38 11.50 -10.50
C PRO A 39 17.49 9.97 -10.69
N ASP A 40 18.27 9.31 -9.83
CA ASP A 40 18.54 7.87 -9.93
C ASP A 40 17.56 7.02 -9.09
N ALA A 41 16.82 7.65 -8.15
CA ALA A 41 15.81 6.97 -7.38
C ALA A 41 14.47 6.85 -8.11
N LYS A 42 13.71 5.80 -7.75
CA LYS A 42 12.32 5.66 -8.18
C LYS A 42 11.41 6.55 -7.32
N ALA A 43 10.43 7.16 -7.96
CA ALA A 43 9.32 7.80 -7.25
C ALA A 43 8.58 6.77 -6.39
N ARG A 44 8.03 7.23 -5.27
CA ARG A 44 7.13 6.42 -4.46
C ARG A 44 5.76 6.53 -5.12
N PRO A 45 5.23 5.44 -5.69
CA PRO A 45 4.04 5.52 -6.52
C PRO A 45 2.81 5.85 -5.68
N ASP A 46 1.77 6.27 -6.38
CA ASP A 46 0.42 6.34 -5.85
C ASP A 46 -0.08 4.98 -5.39
N LEU A 47 -0.65 4.91 -4.20
CA LEU A 47 -1.16 3.62 -3.70
C LEU A 47 -2.53 3.24 -4.24
N ARG A 48 -3.23 4.14 -4.94
CA ARG A 48 -4.46 3.78 -5.65
C ARG A 48 -4.24 2.80 -6.79
N MET A 49 -2.99 2.65 -7.25
CA MET A 49 -2.60 1.59 -8.18
C MET A 49 -2.94 0.18 -7.67
N VAL A 50 -3.15 0.01 -6.34
CA VAL A 50 -3.58 -1.27 -5.76
C VAL A 50 -4.94 -1.73 -6.31
N ALA A 51 -5.79 -0.82 -6.79
CA ALA A 51 -7.03 -1.19 -7.47
C ALA A 51 -6.81 -2.06 -8.74
N ALA A 52 -5.61 -2.01 -9.33
CA ALA A 52 -5.24 -2.86 -10.47
C ALA A 52 -4.69 -4.24 -10.07
N TYR A 53 -4.45 -4.49 -8.78
CA TYR A 53 -4.00 -5.80 -8.30
C TYR A 53 -5.19 -6.74 -8.06
N SER A 54 -5.05 -7.99 -8.47
CA SER A 54 -5.90 -9.07 -7.95
C SER A 54 -5.64 -9.26 -6.44
N ALA A 55 -6.59 -9.84 -5.73
CA ALA A 55 -6.40 -10.20 -4.31
C ALA A 55 -5.19 -11.12 -4.11
N THR A 56 -5.03 -12.10 -4.99
CA THR A 56 -3.91 -13.05 -4.96
C THR A 56 -2.57 -12.36 -5.18
N ASP A 57 -2.47 -11.48 -6.18
CA ASP A 57 -1.21 -10.79 -6.48
C ASP A 57 -0.83 -9.79 -5.39
N PHE A 58 -1.82 -9.07 -4.82
CA PHE A 58 -1.57 -8.14 -3.73
C PHE A 58 -1.07 -8.89 -2.50
N ALA A 59 -1.73 -10.00 -2.14
CA ALA A 59 -1.32 -10.83 -1.02
C ALA A 59 0.06 -11.48 -1.25
N ALA A 60 0.36 -11.92 -2.48
CA ALA A 60 1.68 -12.41 -2.84
C ALA A 60 2.75 -11.34 -2.67
N LEU A 61 2.48 -10.10 -3.09
CA LEU A 61 3.39 -8.97 -2.89
C LEU A 61 3.63 -8.71 -1.40
N MET A 62 2.57 -8.62 -0.59
CA MET A 62 2.70 -8.35 0.85
C MET A 62 3.49 -9.44 1.57
N ARG A 63 3.26 -10.71 1.23
CA ARG A 63 3.90 -11.85 1.91
C ARG A 63 5.33 -12.12 1.45
N THR A 64 5.59 -12.01 0.15
CA THR A 64 6.85 -12.49 -0.45
C THR A 64 7.71 -11.38 -1.02
N GLY A 65 7.15 -10.18 -1.18
CA GLY A 65 7.78 -9.08 -1.90
C GLY A 65 7.70 -9.21 -3.43
N LYS A 66 7.00 -10.22 -3.97
CA LYS A 66 6.86 -10.44 -5.40
C LYS A 66 5.53 -9.91 -5.92
N ALA A 67 5.57 -8.95 -6.84
CA ALA A 67 4.38 -8.49 -7.55
C ALA A 67 3.95 -9.49 -8.63
N ALA A 68 2.78 -9.24 -9.25
CA ALA A 68 2.24 -10.04 -10.36
C ALA A 68 3.32 -10.39 -11.40
N GLY A 69 3.37 -11.67 -11.80
CA GLY A 69 4.41 -12.20 -12.68
C GLY A 69 5.78 -12.40 -12.00
N ASN A 70 5.82 -12.57 -10.68
CA ASN A 70 7.04 -12.78 -9.87
C ASN A 70 8.06 -11.63 -9.92
N ARG A 71 7.60 -10.41 -10.19
CA ARG A 71 8.46 -9.24 -10.39
C ARG A 71 8.93 -8.65 -9.06
N GLU A 72 10.19 -8.24 -9.03
CA GLU A 72 10.71 -7.32 -8.01
C GLU A 72 10.29 -5.89 -8.35
N VAL A 73 9.81 -5.13 -7.36
CA VAL A 73 9.35 -3.74 -7.48
C VAL A 73 10.23 -2.79 -6.66
N GLY A 74 11.52 -3.11 -6.56
CA GLY A 74 12.53 -2.29 -5.89
C GLY A 74 12.45 -2.38 -4.37
N LEU A 75 12.65 -1.24 -3.68
CA LEU A 75 12.64 -1.19 -2.21
C LEU A 75 11.37 -1.77 -1.60
N MET A 76 10.22 -1.57 -2.26
CA MET A 76 8.93 -2.08 -1.79
C MET A 76 8.92 -3.61 -1.66
N SER A 77 9.63 -4.32 -2.53
CA SER A 77 9.76 -5.77 -2.43
C SER A 77 10.53 -6.20 -1.18
N THR A 78 11.56 -5.45 -0.79
CA THR A 78 12.31 -5.71 0.45
C THR A 78 11.47 -5.33 1.68
N VAL A 79 10.75 -4.22 1.63
CA VAL A 79 9.87 -3.77 2.71
C VAL A 79 8.76 -4.79 2.95
N ALA A 80 8.08 -5.23 1.91
CA ALA A 80 6.98 -6.18 2.03
C ALA A 80 7.41 -7.49 2.69
N ARG A 81 8.44 -8.17 2.16
CA ARG A 81 8.91 -9.44 2.73
C ARG A 81 9.44 -9.33 4.15
N ARG A 82 9.96 -8.16 4.57
CA ARG A 82 10.56 -7.97 5.90
C ARG A 82 9.59 -7.43 6.95
N ARG A 83 8.60 -6.63 6.54
CA ARG A 83 7.70 -5.92 7.47
C ARG A 83 6.26 -6.43 7.42
N TYR A 84 5.81 -6.96 6.29
CA TYR A 84 4.39 -7.30 6.06
C TYR A 84 4.17 -8.81 5.87
N SER A 85 5.23 -9.61 5.83
CA SER A 85 5.14 -11.06 5.66
C SER A 85 4.43 -11.78 6.81
N SER A 86 4.36 -11.16 7.99
CA SER A 86 3.62 -11.65 9.15
C SER A 86 2.20 -11.11 9.26
N PHE A 87 1.74 -10.26 8.33
CA PHE A 87 0.35 -9.81 8.33
C PHE A 87 -0.57 -11.01 8.12
N THR A 88 -1.63 -11.03 8.91
CA THR A 88 -2.73 -11.98 8.76
C THR A 88 -3.49 -11.72 7.45
N ASP A 89 -4.20 -12.73 6.98
CA ASP A 89 -5.04 -12.64 5.79
C ASP A 89 -6.07 -11.50 5.90
N ALA A 90 -6.62 -11.30 7.11
CA ALA A 90 -7.56 -10.23 7.40
C ALA A 90 -6.92 -8.83 7.30
N GLU A 91 -5.68 -8.66 7.77
CA GLU A 91 -4.94 -7.40 7.67
C GLU A 91 -4.59 -7.06 6.22
N VAL A 92 -4.11 -8.06 5.45
CA VAL A 92 -3.82 -7.89 4.02
C VAL A 92 -5.09 -7.52 3.25
N ALA A 93 -6.20 -8.22 3.50
CA ALA A 93 -7.48 -7.92 2.88
C ALA A 93 -7.99 -6.52 3.26
N ALA A 94 -7.87 -6.11 4.53
CA ALA A 94 -8.29 -4.79 4.99
C ALA A 94 -7.50 -3.67 4.33
N VAL A 95 -6.17 -3.83 4.19
CA VAL A 95 -5.32 -2.87 3.46
C VAL A 95 -5.75 -2.76 2.00
N GLN A 96 -5.94 -3.88 1.31
CA GLN A 96 -6.37 -3.87 -0.09
C GLN A 96 -7.73 -3.21 -0.25
N ALA A 97 -8.72 -3.59 0.56
CA ALA A 97 -10.07 -3.05 0.50
C ALA A 97 -10.06 -1.53 0.71
N TYR A 98 -9.31 -1.02 1.70
CA TYR A 98 -9.18 0.42 1.91
C TYR A 98 -8.53 1.14 0.72
N LEU A 99 -7.45 0.62 0.14
CA LEU A 99 -6.77 1.26 -0.99
C LEU A 99 -7.58 1.19 -2.29
N SER A 100 -8.30 0.10 -2.52
CA SER A 100 -9.22 -0.04 -3.65
C SER A 100 -10.42 0.90 -3.54
N GLU A 101 -11.02 1.02 -2.35
CA GLU A 101 -12.13 1.96 -2.12
C GLU A 101 -11.65 3.41 -2.28
N LEU A 102 -10.47 3.73 -1.74
CA LEU A 102 -9.87 5.05 -1.92
C LEU A 102 -9.69 5.40 -3.40
N ALA A 103 -9.27 4.43 -4.22
CA ALA A 103 -9.11 4.61 -5.66
C ALA A 103 -10.46 4.79 -6.39
N ALA A 104 -11.53 4.14 -5.92
CA ALA A 104 -12.86 4.29 -6.49
C ALA A 104 -13.45 5.69 -6.20
N LEU A 105 -13.21 6.23 -5.01
CA LEU A 105 -13.73 7.53 -4.57
C LEU A 105 -12.88 8.73 -5.05
N ASP A 106 -11.59 8.51 -5.30
CA ASP A 106 -10.63 9.54 -5.74
C ASP A 106 -9.60 8.93 -6.71
N PRO A 107 -9.96 8.67 -7.98
CA PRO A 107 -9.09 8.00 -8.96
C PRO A 107 -7.76 8.76 -9.22
#